data_AF-A0ABD6ADF8-F1
#
_entry.id   AF-A0ABD6ADF8-F1
#
_cell.length_a   1.000
_cell.length_b   1.000
_cell.length_c   1.000
_cell.angle_alpha   90.00
_cell.angle_beta   90.00
_cell.angle_gamma   90.00
#
_symmetry.space_group_name_H-M   'P 1'
#
loop_
_entity.id
_entity.type
_entity.pdbx_description
1 polymer ?
#
loop_
_entity_poly.entity_id
_entity_poly.type
_entity_poly.pdbx_seq_one_letter_code
_entity_poly.pdbx_strand_id
1 'polypeptide(L)' 'MVDTDDALRTFLRRADEIIHEYDNGYMDADAAMSAMETYVDDLRETVDGDG' A
#
# COMPACT_ATOMS: atom_id res chain seq x y z
N MET A 1 7.76 12.07 -13.39
CA MET A 1 6.83 10.97 -13.64
C MET A 1 7.32 9.83 -12.78
N VAL A 2 6.53 9.45 -11.78
CA VAL A 2 6.75 8.16 -11.13
C VAL A 2 6.18 7.16 -12.11
N ASP A 3 7.02 6.35 -12.72
CA ASP A 3 6.55 5.27 -13.58
C ASP A 3 5.63 4.35 -12.78
N THR A 4 4.57 3.85 -13.42
CA THR A 4 3.64 2.89 -12.81
C THR A 4 4.36 1.70 -12.14
N ASP A 5 5.51 1.27 -12.68
CA ASP A 5 6.34 0.21 -12.09
C ASP A 5 6.90 0.59 -10.71
N ASP A 6 7.32 1.84 -10.52
CA ASP A 6 7.86 2.34 -9.25
C ASP A 6 6.75 2.52 -8.21
N ALA A 7 5.57 2.99 -8.64
CA ALA A 7 4.37 3.06 -7.82
C ALA A 7 3.94 1.67 -7.35
N LEU A 8 3.92 0.69 -8.25
CA LEU A 8 3.57 -0.69 -7.94
C LEU A 8 4.58 -1.34 -6.98
N ARG A 9 5.89 -1.13 -7.20
CA ARG A 9 6.94 -1.61 -6.27
C ARG A 9 6.79 -1.04 -4.88
N THR A 10 6.43 0.24 -4.79
CA THR A 10 6.20 0.92 -3.51
C THR A 10 4.97 0.33 -2.81
N PHE A 11 3.86 0.15 -3.53
CA PHE A 11 2.67 -0.50 -2.99
C PHE A 11 2.97 -1.91 -2.45
N LEU A 12 3.63 -2.75 -3.25
CA LEU A 12 3.95 -4.13 -2.86
C LEU A 12 4.82 -4.20 -1.60
N ARG A 13 5.80 -3.30 -1.46
CA ARG A 13 6.64 -3.22 -0.26
C ARG A 13 5.83 -2.86 0.99
N ARG A 14 4.97 -1.84 0.88
CA ARG A 14 4.12 -1.38 2.00
C ARG A 14 3.09 -2.44 2.41
N ALA A 15 2.52 -3.16 1.43
CA ALA A 15 1.59 -4.25 1.69
C ALA A 15 2.28 -5.41 2.43
N ASP A 16 3.50 -5.78 2.02
CA ASP A 16 4.28 -6.84 2.69
C ASP A 16 4.60 -6.47 4.15
N GLU A 17 4.97 -5.21 4.40
CA GLU A 17 5.24 -4.69 5.74
C GLU A 17 4.02 -4.81 6.65
N ILE A 18 2.84 -4.36 6.21
CA ILE A 18 1.62 -4.44 7.02
C ILE A 18 1.16 -5.88 7.25
N ILE A 19 1.30 -6.75 6.26
CA ILE A 19 1.01 -8.17 6.44
C ILE A 19 1.92 -8.75 7.53
N HIS A 20 3.21 -8.42 7.50
CA HIS A 20 4.16 -8.82 8.52
C HIS A 20 3.84 -8.23 9.90
N GLU A 21 3.49 -6.95 9.99
CA GLU A 21 3.14 -6.31 11.26
C GLU A 21 1.86 -6.92 11.87
N TYR A 22 0.86 -7.20 11.04
CA TYR A 22 -0.35 -7.89 11.45
C TYR A 22 -0.08 -9.33 11.93
N ASP A 23 0.68 -10.11 11.15
CA ASP A 23 0.99 -11.51 11.49
C ASP A 23 1.81 -11.63 12.80
N ASN A 24 2.70 -10.67 13.05
CA ASN A 24 3.45 -10.59 14.31
C ASN A 24 2.64 -10.02 15.48
N GLY A 25 1.38 -9.61 15.25
CA GLY A 25 0.51 -9.02 16.28
C GLY A 25 0.92 -7.61 16.71
N TYR A 26 1.73 -6.92 15.90
CA TYR A 26 2.09 -5.50 16.12
C TYR A 26 1.01 -4.54 15.64
N MET A 27 0.07 -5.03 14.81
CA MET A 27 -1.01 -4.25 14.24
C MET A 27 -2.34 -5.00 14.33
N ASP A 28 -3.41 -4.29 14.71
CA ASP A 28 -4.76 -4.85 14.71
C ASP A 28 -5.36 -4.90 13.30
N ALA A 29 -6.34 -5.77 13.08
CA ALA A 29 -6.98 -6.00 11.79
C ALA A 29 -7.58 -4.72 11.17
N ASP A 30 -8.25 -3.90 11.98
CA ASP A 30 -8.84 -2.63 11.52
C ASP A 30 -7.77 -1.63 11.08
N ALA A 31 -6.66 -1.55 11.81
CA ALA A 31 -5.56 -0.68 11.46
C ALA A 31 -4.89 -1.14 10.15
N ALA A 32 -4.60 -2.44 10.04
CA ALA A 32 -4.03 -3.03 8.82
C ALA A 32 -4.92 -2.81 7.60
N MET A 33 -6.24 -3.00 7.76
CA MET A 33 -7.20 -2.77 6.68
C MET A 33 -7.26 -1.29 6.26
N SER A 34 -7.34 -0.37 7.22
CA SER A 34 -7.38 1.07 6.94
C SER A 34 -6.12 1.57 6.21
N ALA A 35 -4.96 1.03 6.59
CA ALA A 35 -3.71 1.37 5.94
C ALA A 35 -3.61 0.76 4.53
N MET A 36 -4.09 -0.47 4.32
CA MET A 36 -4.19 -1.07 2.99
C MET A 36 -5.12 -0.29 2.07
N GLU A 37 -6.26 0.20 2.56
CA GLU A 37 -7.15 1.08 1.80
C GLU A 37 -6.42 2.37 1.36
N THR A 38 -5.67 2.98 2.27
CA THR A 38 -4.86 4.17 1.97
C THR A 38 -3.83 3.89 0.87
N TYR A 39 -3.13 2.75 0.93
CA TYR A 39 -2.14 2.39 -0.09
C TYR A 39 -2.76 2.11 -1.46
N VAL A 40 -3.99 1.59 -1.50
CA VAL A 40 -4.73 1.40 -2.75
C VAL A 40 -5.14 2.74 -3.35
N ASP A 41 -5.59 3.69 -2.53
CA ASP A 41 -5.91 5.05 -2.98
C ASP A 41 -4.66 5.77 -3.50
N ASP A 42 -3.53 5.72 -2.78
CA ASP A 42 -2.24 6.27 -3.23
C ASP A 42 -1.82 5.70 -4.60
N LEU A 43 -1.96 4.38 -4.78
CA LEU A 43 -1.62 3.71 -6.04
C LEU A 43 -2.54 4.17 -7.17
N ARG A 44 -3.85 4.27 -6.91
CA ARG A 44 -4.82 4.76 -7.90
C ARG A 44 -4.52 6.19 -8.30
N GLU A 45 -4.32 7.10 -7.34
CA GLU A 45 -3.97 8.50 -7.64
C GLU A 45 -2.70 8.59 -8.50
N THR A 46 -1.70 7.76 -8.21
CA THR A 46 -0.45 7.75 -8.97
C THR A 46 -0.63 7.19 -10.39
N VAL A 47 -1.49 6.18 -10.58
CA VAL A 47 -1.74 5.56 -11.90
C VAL A 47 -2.70 6.38 -12.75
N ASP A 48 -3.80 6.88 -12.18
CA ASP A 48 -4.80 7.70 -12.87
C ASP A 48 -4.28 9.14 -13.11
N GLY A 49 -3.37 9.64 -12.28
CA GLY A 49 -2.73 10.94 -12.44
C GLY A 49 -1.62 10.98 -13.51
N ASP A 50 -1.18 9.83 -14.01
CA ASP A 50 -0.23 9.67 -15.13
C ASP A 50 -0.95 9.41 -16.47
N GLY A 51 -2.25 9.73 -16.55
CA GLY A 51 -3.10 9.62 -17.75
C GLY A 51 -3.19 10.88 -18.62
#